data_AF-A0A7J7D445-F1
#
_entry.id   AF-A0A7J7D445-F1
#
_cell.length_a   1.000
_cell.length_b   1.000
_cell.length_c   1.000
_cell.angle_alpha   90.00
_cell.angle_beta   90.00
_cell.angle_gamma   90.00
#
_symmetry.space_group_name_H-M   'P 1'
#
loop_
_entity.id
_entity.type
_entity.pdbx_description
1 polymer ?
#
loop_
_entity_poly.entity_id
_entity_poly.type
_entity_poly.pdbx_seq_one_letter_code
_entity_poly.pdbx_strand_id
1 'polypeptide(L)'
;MTLSINVNKIPNYSQTKTSDTGDELNSEANGRQIQQWRGIRVKVMNGNLEQALRFMDGNMKSGGIERMIKRVETRHIKNSEKRILAQKNLQRRLQSQELSRKLKSILIRKVSYLDDFRNSTYECSIILG
;
A
#
# COMPACT_ATOMS: atom_id res chain seq x y z
N MET A 1 30.27 -2.25 1.37
CA MET A 1 29.54 -1.28 0.51
C MET A 1 28.06 -1.58 0.59
N THR A 2 27.29 -0.75 1.30
CA THR A 2 25.84 -0.87 1.40
C THR A 2 25.19 -0.05 0.28
N LEU A 3 24.58 -0.72 -0.69
CA LEU A 3 23.78 -0.06 -1.73
C LEU A 3 22.38 0.22 -1.17
N SER A 4 22.18 1.44 -0.69
CA SER A 4 20.87 1.98 -0.38
C SER A 4 20.06 2.11 -1.67
N ILE A 5 19.02 1.30 -1.84
CA ILE A 5 18.10 1.43 -2.97
C ILE A 5 17.17 2.61 -2.67
N ASN A 6 17.32 3.68 -3.45
CA ASN A 6 16.44 4.83 -3.47
C ASN A 6 15.00 4.37 -3.78
N VAL A 7 14.09 4.59 -2.82
CA VAL A 7 12.72 4.07 -2.82
C VAL A 7 11.76 4.86 -3.73
N ASN A 8 12.23 5.88 -4.44
CA ASN A 8 11.39 6.73 -5.26
C ASN A 8 11.83 6.73 -6.73
N LYS A 9 11.43 5.69 -7.46
CA LYS A 9 11.22 5.83 -8.90
C LYS A 9 10.13 4.87 -9.38
N ILE A 10 8.93 5.12 -8.88
CA ILE A 10 7.73 4.76 -9.65
C ILE A 10 7.81 5.62 -10.92
N PRO A 11 7.86 5.06 -12.14
CA PRO A 11 7.65 5.88 -13.32
C PRO A 11 6.24 6.47 -13.19
N ASN A 12 6.17 7.79 -13.01
CA ASN A 12 4.93 8.55 -13.03
C ASN A 12 4.15 8.10 -14.27
N TYR A 13 3.00 7.47 -14.06
CA TYR A 13 2.04 7.31 -15.14
C TYR A 13 1.48 8.70 -15.40
N SER A 14 2.02 9.36 -16.42
CA SER A 14 1.68 10.73 -16.79
C SER A 14 0.17 10.86 -16.97
N GLN A 15 -0.46 11.68 -16.13
CA GLN A 15 -1.79 12.23 -16.42
C GLN A 15 -1.63 13.23 -17.58
N THR A 16 -1.84 12.79 -18.82
CA THR A 16 -1.90 13.72 -19.95
C THR A 16 -3.26 14.41 -19.93
N LYS A 17 -3.26 15.67 -19.48
CA LYS A 17 -4.36 16.60 -19.71
C LYS A 17 -4.46 16.83 -21.22
N THR A 18 -5.61 16.51 -21.81
CA THR A 18 -5.92 16.88 -23.21
C THR A 18 -6.26 18.36 -23.24
N SER A 19 -5.32 19.19 -23.69
CA SER A 19 -5.63 20.51 -24.23
C SER A 19 -5.76 20.37 -25.74
N ASP A 20 -6.93 20.73 -26.25
CA ASP A 20 -7.24 20.79 -27.67
C ASP A 20 -6.30 21.77 -28.38
N THR A 21 -5.40 21.28 -29.23
CA THR A 21 -4.96 21.92 -30.47
C THR A 21 -4.08 20.93 -31.23
N GLY A 22 -4.43 20.72 -32.50
CA GLY A 22 -3.94 19.64 -33.33
C GLY A 22 -2.44 19.72 -33.64
N ASP A 23 -1.83 18.54 -33.72
CA ASP A 23 -0.83 18.23 -34.73
C ASP A 23 -0.94 16.74 -35.07
N GLU A 24 -1.01 16.52 -36.36
CA GLU A 24 -1.47 15.34 -37.06
C GLU A 24 -0.28 14.39 -37.36
N LEU A 25 -0.50 13.07 -37.28
CA LEU A 25 0.21 12.01 -38.03
C LEU A 25 1.51 11.35 -37.48
N ASN A 26 1.65 11.02 -36.19
CA ASN A 26 2.51 9.87 -35.80
C ASN A 26 2.29 9.20 -34.42
N SER A 27 1.14 9.40 -33.76
CA SER A 27 0.90 8.92 -32.38
C SER A 27 -0.06 7.72 -32.26
N GLU A 28 -0.72 7.31 -33.35
CA GLU A 28 -1.76 6.27 -33.28
C GLU A 28 -1.23 4.83 -33.21
N ALA A 29 -0.03 4.56 -33.74
CA ALA A 29 0.54 3.21 -33.73
C ALA A 29 0.98 2.77 -32.32
N ASN A 30 1.47 3.70 -31.51
CA ASN A 30 1.90 3.42 -30.14
C ASN A 30 0.73 3.34 -29.14
N GLY A 31 -0.38 4.04 -29.40
CA GLY A 31 -1.57 4.03 -28.55
C GLY A 31 -2.37 2.73 -28.62
N ARG A 32 -2.39 2.06 -29.78
CA ARG A 32 -3.16 0.82 -29.98
C ARG A 32 -2.50 -0.43 -29.38
N GLN A 33 -1.17 -0.46 -29.31
CA GLN A 33 -0.42 -1.61 -28.79
C GLN A 33 -0.44 -1.70 -27.25
N ILE A 34 -0.58 -0.55 -26.56
CA ILE A 34 -0.63 -0.47 -25.08
C ILE A 34 -1.97 -1.01 -24.53
N GLN A 35 -3.08 -0.85 -25.25
CA GLN A 35 -4.42 -1.21 -24.77
C GLN A 35 -4.68 -2.74 -24.71
N GLN A 36 -3.84 -3.57 -25.33
CA GLN A 36 -3.97 -5.04 -25.26
C GLN A 36 -3.23 -5.66 -24.07
N TRP A 37 -2.48 -4.88 -23.30
CA TRP A 37 -1.71 -5.40 -22.16
C TRP A 37 -2.57 -5.42 -20.89
N ARG A 38 -3.47 -6.40 -20.81
CA ARG A 38 -4.23 -6.67 -19.57
C ARG A 38 -3.38 -7.49 -18.58
N GLY A 39 -3.50 -7.19 -17.28
CA GLY A 39 -2.89 -7.94 -16.16
C GLY A 39 -1.61 -7.34 -15.54
N ILE A 40 -1.19 -7.86 -14.38
CA ILE A 40 0.08 -7.48 -13.74
C ILE A 40 1.22 -8.20 -14.46
N ARG A 41 2.16 -7.43 -15.01
CA ARG A 41 3.33 -7.96 -15.72
C ARG A 41 4.59 -7.40 -15.08
N VAL A 42 5.64 -8.22 -15.04
CA VAL A 42 6.95 -7.82 -14.52
C VAL A 42 8.02 -8.37 -15.44
N LYS A 43 8.95 -7.52 -15.87
CA LYS A 43 10.14 -7.95 -16.61
C LYS A 43 11.18 -8.42 -15.61
N VAL A 44 11.73 -9.62 -15.82
CA VAL A 44 12.83 -10.13 -14.99
C VAL A 44 14.11 -9.41 -15.41
N MET A 45 14.71 -8.68 -14.48
CA MET A 45 15.97 -7.98 -14.68
C MET A 45 17.10 -8.81 -14.07
N ASN A 46 18.25 -8.85 -14.74
CA ASN A 46 19.49 -9.46 -14.24
C ASN A 46 19.34 -10.94 -13.81
N GLY A 47 18.42 -11.68 -14.42
CA GLY A 47 18.14 -13.08 -14.06
C GLY A 47 17.49 -13.29 -12.69
N ASN A 48 17.12 -12.22 -11.96
CA ASN A 48 16.54 -12.34 -10.61
C ASN A 48 15.02 -12.54 -10.65
N LEU A 49 14.61 -13.79 -10.85
CA LEU A 49 13.20 -14.19 -10.90
C LEU A 49 12.49 -14.02 -9.56
N GLU A 50 13.16 -14.34 -8.44
CA GLU A 50 12.55 -14.29 -7.11
C GLU A 50 12.11 -12.85 -6.76
N GLN A 51 12.96 -11.87 -7.02
CA GLN A 51 12.63 -10.47 -6.80
C GLN A 51 11.46 -10.02 -7.69
N ALA A 52 11.44 -10.44 -8.96
CA ALA A 52 10.35 -10.14 -9.88
C ALA A 52 9.02 -10.75 -9.41
N LEU A 53 9.04 -11.98 -8.90
CA LEU A 53 7.86 -12.65 -8.34
C LEU A 53 7.37 -12.00 -7.06
N ARG A 54 8.27 -11.60 -6.15
CA ARG A 54 7.89 -10.85 -4.94
C ARG A 54 7.26 -9.51 -5.27
N PHE A 55 7.76 -8.84 -6.31
CA PHE A 55 7.17 -7.60 -6.80
C PHE A 55 5.79 -7.82 -7.44
N MET A 56 5.65 -8.88 -8.25
CA MET A 56 4.37 -9.26 -8.84
C MET A 56 3.33 -9.59 -7.77
N ASP A 57 3.71 -10.39 -6.76
CA ASP A 57 2.86 -10.79 -5.64
C ASP A 57 2.45 -9.57 -4.78
N GLY A 58 3.39 -8.67 -4.48
CA GLY A 58 3.11 -7.41 -3.79
C GLY A 58 2.08 -6.54 -4.51
N ASN A 59 2.21 -6.39 -5.84
CA ASN A 59 1.24 -5.64 -6.65
C ASN A 59 -0.12 -6.34 -6.76
N MET A 60 -0.14 -7.67 -6.83
CA MET A 60 -1.38 -8.47 -6.82
C MET A 60 -2.12 -8.34 -5.48
N LYS A 61 -1.36 -8.34 -4.38
CA LYS A 61 -1.86 -8.17 -3.01
C LYS A 61 -2.40 -6.78 -2.74
N SER A 62 -1.61 -5.76 -3.06
CA SER A 62 -1.97 -4.35 -2.83
C SER A 62 -3.16 -3.92 -3.69
N GLY A 63 -3.21 -4.37 -4.94
CA GLY A 63 -4.34 -4.18 -5.85
C GLY A 63 -5.59 -4.99 -5.46
N GLY A 64 -5.52 -5.84 -4.44
CA GLY A 64 -6.65 -6.61 -3.95
C GLY A 64 -7.10 -7.76 -4.85
N ILE A 65 -6.36 -8.05 -5.94
CA ILE A 65 -6.65 -9.14 -6.87
C ILE A 65 -6.63 -10.49 -6.16
N GLU A 66 -5.66 -10.74 -5.29
CA GLU A 66 -5.62 -11.98 -4.50
C GLU A 66 -6.89 -12.15 -3.65
N ARG A 67 -7.39 -11.06 -3.07
CA ARG A 67 -8.62 -11.09 -2.27
C ARG A 67 -9.83 -11.35 -3.14
N MET A 68 -9.90 -10.76 -4.34
CA MET A 68 -11.00 -11.02 -5.28
C MET A 68 -11.02 -12.49 -5.71
N ILE A 69 -9.87 -13.04 -6.08
CA ILE A 69 -9.72 -14.44 -6.49
C ILE A 69 -10.09 -15.39 -5.34
N LYS A 70 -9.58 -15.16 -4.13
CA LYS A 70 -9.88 -16.01 -2.96
C LYS A 70 -11.33 -15.88 -2.47
N ARG A 71 -11.99 -14.75 -2.76
CA ARG A 71 -13.39 -14.50 -2.37
C ARG A 71 -14.40 -14.96 -3.40
N VAL A 72 -13.96 -15.55 -4.53
CA VAL A 72 -14.89 -16.12 -5.51
C VAL A 72 -15.82 -17.08 -4.78
N GLU A 73 -17.12 -16.76 -4.82
CA GLU A 73 -18.15 -17.53 -4.13
C GLU A 73 -18.27 -18.90 -4.81
N THR A 74 -17.93 -19.99 -4.10
CA THR A 74 -18.15 -21.35 -4.60
C THR A 74 -19.62 -21.75 -4.60
N ARG A 75 -20.46 -21.01 -3.87
CA ARG A 75 -21.91 -21.19 -3.75
C ARG A 75 -22.64 -19.84 -3.82
N HIS A 76 -23.87 -19.85 -4.29
CA HIS A 76 -24.69 -18.64 -4.31
C HIS A 76 -25.03 -18.15 -2.90
N ILE A 77 -24.81 -16.85 -2.65
CA ILE A 77 -25.25 -16.15 -1.45
C ILE A 77 -26.37 -15.17 -1.83
N LYS A 78 -27.48 -15.22 -1.11
CA LYS A 78 -28.63 -14.33 -1.33
C LYS A 78 -28.32 -12.89 -0.89
N ASN A 79 -29.05 -11.92 -1.43
CA ASN A 79 -28.82 -10.49 -1.15
C ASN A 79 -28.97 -10.11 0.33
N SER A 80 -29.89 -10.75 1.06
CA SER A 80 -30.03 -10.56 2.52
C SER A 80 -28.77 -10.94 3.28
N GLU A 81 -28.17 -12.08 2.94
CA GLU A 81 -26.92 -12.56 3.54
C GLU A 81 -25.74 -11.68 3.14
N LYS A 82 -25.68 -11.22 1.87
CA LYS A 82 -24.66 -10.28 1.40
C LYS A 82 -24.64 -9.00 2.24
N ARG A 83 -25.81 -8.45 2.58
CA ARG A 83 -25.93 -7.26 3.45
C ARG A 83 -25.38 -7.51 4.85
N ILE A 84 -25.71 -8.66 5.44
CA ILE A 84 -25.23 -9.03 6.78
C ILE A 84 -23.70 -9.23 6.78
N LEU A 85 -23.14 -9.86 5.75
CA LEU A 85 -21.69 -10.04 5.61
C LEU A 85 -20.96 -8.70 5.46
N ALA A 86 -21.51 -7.78 4.66
CA ALA A 86 -20.96 -6.42 4.51
C ALA A 86 -20.94 -5.67 5.85
N GLN A 87 -22.04 -5.72 6.61
CA GLN A 87 -22.13 -5.10 7.92
C GLN A 87 -21.12 -5.69 8.92
N LYS A 88 -21.01 -7.02 8.99
CA LYS A 88 -20.02 -7.70 9.86
C LYS A 88 -18.58 -7.34 9.47
N ASN A 89 -18.28 -7.21 8.17
CA ASN A 89 -16.97 -6.77 7.69
C ASN A 89 -16.66 -5.34 8.10
N LEU A 90 -17.64 -4.44 7.99
CA LEU A 90 -17.50 -3.05 8.42
C LEU A 90 -17.22 -2.96 9.92
N GLN A 91 -18.01 -3.66 10.73
CA GLN A 91 -17.83 -3.68 12.18
C GLN A 91 -16.44 -4.18 12.58
N ARG A 92 -15.97 -5.30 12.00
CA ARG A 92 -14.62 -5.82 12.24
C ARG A 92 -13.52 -4.80 11.89
N ARG A 93 -13.67 -4.10 10.77
CA ARG A 93 -12.73 -3.05 10.36
C ARG A 93 -12.72 -1.90 11.36
N LEU A 94 -13.88 -1.43 11.79
CA LEU A 94 -13.98 -0.33 12.76
C LEU A 94 -13.38 -0.70 14.12
N GLN A 95 -13.68 -1.89 14.63
CA GLN A 95 -13.12 -2.40 15.89
C GLN A 95 -11.58 -2.51 15.82
N SER A 96 -11.04 -3.05 14.73
CA SER A 96 -9.59 -3.13 14.53
C SER A 96 -8.94 -1.74 14.47
N GLN A 97 -9.57 -0.78 13.78
CA GLN A 97 -9.07 0.59 13.72
C GLN A 97 -9.10 1.27 15.09
N GLU A 98 -10.18 1.12 15.85
CA GLU A 98 -10.30 1.68 17.19
C GLU A 98 -9.24 1.10 18.13
N LEU A 99 -9.04 -0.21 18.10
CA LEU A 99 -7.99 -0.88 18.85
C LEU A 99 -6.60 -0.33 18.48
N SER A 100 -6.29 -0.20 17.18
CA SER A 100 -5.02 0.37 16.72
C SER A 100 -4.80 1.81 17.19
N ARG A 101 -5.86 2.62 17.25
CA ARG A 101 -5.78 3.99 17.80
C ARG A 101 -5.49 3.97 19.29
N LYS A 102 -6.15 3.11 20.06
CA LYS A 102 -5.89 2.93 21.51
C LYS A 102 -4.46 2.45 21.78
N LEU A 103 -3.97 1.49 20.99
CA LEU A 103 -2.59 1.02 21.11
C LEU A 103 -1.59 2.13 20.77
N LYS A 104 -1.86 2.91 19.70
CA LYS A 104 -1.02 4.06 19.33
C LYS A 104 -0.97 5.10 20.47
N SER A 105 -2.09 5.43 21.10
CA SER A 105 -2.11 6.40 22.20
C SER A 105 -1.37 5.89 23.44
N ILE A 106 -1.51 4.60 23.78
CA ILE A 106 -0.76 3.97 24.86
C ILE A 106 0.75 4.01 24.58
N LEU A 107 1.17 3.68 23.36
CA LEU A 107 2.58 3.71 22.96
C LEU A 107 3.16 5.12 23.05
N ILE A 108 2.45 6.12 22.51
CA ILE A 108 2.88 7.53 22.60
C ILE A 108 3.01 7.96 24.05
N ARG A 109 1.98 7.68 24.87
CA ARG A 109 2.03 8.00 26.31
C ARG A 109 3.25 7.35 26.97
N LYS A 110 3.52 6.07 26.72
CA LYS A 110 4.69 5.41 27.30
C LYS A 110 6.01 6.04 26.87
N VAL A 111 6.15 6.39 25.59
CA VAL A 111 7.38 7.01 25.07
C VAL A 111 7.58 8.42 25.66
N SER A 112 6.55 9.27 25.64
CA SER A 112 6.65 10.64 26.17
C SER A 112 7.01 10.67 27.66
N TYR A 113 6.39 9.81 28.47
CA TYR A 113 6.77 9.72 29.89
C TYR A 113 8.22 9.25 30.07
N LEU A 114 8.70 8.30 29.25
CA LEU A 114 10.09 7.84 29.35
C LEU A 114 11.11 8.92 28.94
N ASP A 115 10.76 9.78 27.98
CA ASP A 115 11.60 10.91 27.58
C ASP A 115 11.65 11.97 28.71
N ASP A 116 10.52 12.23 29.39
CA ASP A 116 10.46 13.15 30.54
C ASP A 116 11.27 12.64 31.75
N PHE A 117 11.18 11.34 32.07
CA PHE A 117 11.96 10.74 33.16
C PHE A 117 13.47 10.77 32.90
N ARG A 118 13.88 10.50 31.66
CA ARG A 118 15.28 10.57 31.23
C ARG A 118 15.82 11.99 31.39
N ASN A 119 15.12 12.99 30.86
CA ASN A 119 15.54 14.39 30.97
C ASN A 119 15.64 14.86 32.42
N SER A 120 14.70 14.48 33.30
CA SER A 120 14.79 14.81 34.73
C SER A 120 15.95 14.12 35.45
N THR A 121 16.36 12.91 35.04
CA THR A 121 17.52 12.24 35.65
C THR A 121 18.84 12.87 35.22
N TYR A 122 18.96 13.33 33.97
CA TYR A 122 20.16 14.05 33.51
C TYR A 122 20.31 15.40 34.21
N GLU A 123 19.22 16.16 34.36
CA GLU A 123 19.21 17.44 35.09
C GLU A 123 19.57 17.24 36.57
N CYS A 124 19.04 16.20 37.23
CA CYS A 124 19.40 15.90 38.63
C CYS A 124 20.88 15.48 38.79
N SER A 125 21.44 14.74 37.82
CA SER A 125 22.87 14.38 37.84
C SER A 125 23.82 15.54 37.50
N ILE A 126 23.37 16.56 36.76
CA ILE A 126 24.16 17.75 36.44
C ILE A 126 24.23 18.74 37.62
N ILE A 127 23.19 18.78 38.47
CA ILE A 127 23.11 19.73 39.60
C ILE A 127 23.82 19.20 40.88
N LEU A 128 24.09 17.90 40.97
CA LEU A 128 24.71 17.23 42.13
C LEU A 128 26.19 16.86 41.96
N GLY A 129 26.84 17.30 40.87
CA GLY A 129 28.29 17.18 40.64
C GLY A 129 28.99 18.53 40.72
#